data_AF-U7KBE6-F1
#
_entry.id   AF-U7KBE6-F1
#
_cell.length_a   1.000
_cell.length_b   1.000
_cell.length_c   1.000
_cell.angle_alpha   90.00
_cell.angle_beta   90.00
_cell.angle_gamma   90.00
#
_symmetry.space_group_name_H-M   'P 1'
#
loop_
_entity.id
_entity.type
_entity.pdbx_description
1 polymer ?
#
loop_
_entity_poly.entity_id
_entity_poly.type
_entity_poly.pdbx_seq_one_letter_code
_entity_poly.pdbx_strand_id
1 'polypeptide(L)'
;MVSKMPRTSRSREIYPISYRELYVENIEDISPAMRRITLSGEQLRDHDRDGISVPSLISHGFDDDVRLIFPDPETGERPHPIAQNDGNLLWPEAVKNLFRTYTVRYFDAVRGRLAIDFARHGQGLAENWSQNARIGDPIFVAGPKSCAQLPTHTDWLFLAGDETALPAIGRCLESLPAGHDAIAVIEVPTSADIQDLDIPDSVQIHWAIRDRGEDFVEKSRALFEETSQSALPGGEAYAWAAGEASRLKPLRRLFKASGISPEHREITGYWRRTSQSDAKESASNSSNSVLHNIHDLAELNSAFALRTAVRLGLFQEIDAGANTVPALAAATELHEDALRRFIRYLAALQLVEVRERTLALTAMGTELADPDSNVVRWLSGPAHLEAMALMRLEHSLRTGESAPQGERGLPWSEYLGQDPHLAAERFEQKNVSAGWTAPSAAKELQQYLDDTARVLIIGQGGAVYADEILRRCEHAECRIITDASSEAVLREIAGASRERCETSGGESGFNPTEADYAWATDVIFIDPWSVFGSEAVAAELGRAVGGDKSRRAYILTEVLEEAGGDEHSYEEDLVRLSMFGTKVPTQDDVSAATADSRALISSATAVGWGKHLFVLEAEANS
;
A
#
# COMPACT_ATOMS: atom_id res chain seq x y z
N MET A 1 -6.31 -23.01 -2.55
CA MET A 1 -5.66 -22.39 -1.37
C MET A 1 -5.18 -21.03 -1.82
N VAL A 2 -5.99 -20.00 -1.57
CA VAL A 2 -5.73 -18.62 -2.01
C VAL A 2 -4.64 -18.05 -1.11
N SER A 3 -3.58 -17.55 -1.74
CA SER A 3 -2.43 -16.97 -1.07
C SER A 3 -2.82 -15.58 -0.59
N LYS A 4 -2.94 -15.44 0.74
CA LYS A 4 -3.19 -14.17 1.44
C LYS A 4 -2.23 -13.10 0.91
N MET A 5 -2.66 -11.84 0.87
CA MET A 5 -1.66 -10.76 0.91
C MET A 5 -0.83 -11.02 2.15
N PRO A 6 0.51 -11.03 2.10
CA PRO A 6 1.27 -11.14 3.33
C PRO A 6 0.97 -9.88 4.12
N ARG A 7 -0.03 -9.96 5.02
CA ARG A 7 -0.13 -9.10 6.19
C ARG A 7 1.22 -9.27 6.84
N THR A 8 2.11 -8.30 6.67
CA THR A 8 3.31 -8.29 7.47
C THR A 8 2.88 -8.43 8.93
N SER A 9 3.53 -9.33 9.66
CA SER A 9 3.25 -9.52 11.07
C SER A 9 3.71 -8.33 11.91
N ARG A 10 4.49 -7.41 11.31
CA ARG A 10 4.86 -6.14 11.93
C ARG A 10 3.64 -5.24 12.06
N SER A 11 3.38 -4.75 13.27
CA SER A 11 2.43 -3.67 13.46
C SER A 11 2.91 -2.42 12.72
N ARG A 12 2.00 -1.75 12.00
CA ARG A 12 2.30 -0.58 11.20
C ARG A 12 1.41 0.58 11.61
N GLU A 13 2.04 1.69 11.94
CA GLU A 13 1.38 2.97 12.12
C GLU A 13 1.40 3.72 10.80
N ILE A 14 0.28 4.37 10.47
CA ILE A 14 0.12 5.09 9.22
C ILE A 14 -0.24 6.52 9.53
N TYR A 15 0.33 7.42 8.76
CA TYR A 15 0.27 8.85 8.96
C TYR A 15 -0.19 9.53 7.67
N PRO A 16 -1.04 10.57 7.74
CA PRO A 16 -1.29 11.45 6.61
C PRO A 16 0.03 11.93 6.01
N ILE A 17 0.16 11.88 4.69
CA ILE A 17 1.40 12.28 4.05
C ILE A 17 1.48 13.81 3.99
N SER A 18 2.62 14.35 4.40
CA SER A 18 2.93 15.78 4.31
C SER A 18 4.33 15.98 3.76
N TYR A 19 4.65 17.19 3.33
CA TYR A 19 5.98 17.54 2.83
C TYR A 19 6.59 18.73 3.57
N ARG A 20 7.92 18.76 3.63
CA ARG A 20 8.74 19.69 4.41
C ARG A 20 9.85 20.25 3.54
N GLU A 21 10.20 21.51 3.72
CA GLU A 21 11.42 22.10 3.18
C GLU A 21 12.53 21.98 4.22
N LEU A 22 13.58 21.24 3.88
CA LEU A 22 14.76 21.01 4.72
C LEU A 22 16.01 21.51 4.02
N TYR A 23 17.10 21.62 4.78
CA TYR A 23 18.37 22.15 4.33
C TYR A 23 19.49 21.18 4.66
N VAL A 24 20.45 21.04 3.75
CA VAL A 24 21.64 20.23 3.97
C VAL A 24 22.47 20.83 5.12
N GLU A 25 22.56 20.10 6.23
CA GLU A 25 23.36 20.48 7.40
C GLU A 25 24.76 19.89 7.33
N ASN A 26 24.88 18.61 6.94
CA ASN A 26 26.16 17.89 6.91
C ASN A 26 26.22 16.92 5.72
N ILE A 27 27.43 16.69 5.22
CA ILE A 27 27.74 15.73 4.14
C ILE A 27 28.94 14.90 4.56
N GLU A 28 28.81 13.57 4.47
CA GLU A 28 29.84 12.62 4.88
C GLU A 28 29.96 11.48 3.86
N ASP A 29 31.18 11.18 3.43
CA ASP A 29 31.46 10.03 2.56
C ASP A 29 31.75 8.80 3.45
N ILE A 30 30.72 7.97 3.66
CA ILE A 30 30.78 6.77 4.52
C ILE A 30 31.67 5.70 3.89
N SER A 31 31.57 5.54 2.58
CA SER A 31 32.44 4.70 1.77
C SER A 31 32.59 5.28 0.37
N PRO A 32 33.47 4.74 -0.50
CA PRO A 32 33.53 5.16 -1.89
C PRO A 32 32.16 5.17 -2.59
N ALA A 33 31.34 4.15 -2.34
CA ALA A 33 30.01 3.96 -2.91
C ALA A 33 28.85 4.49 -2.07
N MET A 34 29.08 5.12 -0.92
CA MET A 34 28.00 5.60 -0.04
C MET A 34 28.28 6.99 0.53
N ARG A 35 27.35 7.93 0.33
CA ARG A 35 27.38 9.27 0.93
C ARG A 35 26.18 9.51 1.82
N ARG A 36 26.41 9.93 3.06
CA ARG A 36 25.37 10.39 3.98
C ARG A 36 25.17 11.89 3.86
N ILE A 37 23.93 12.32 3.74
CA ILE A 37 23.52 13.73 3.81
C ILE A 37 22.57 13.87 5.00
N THR A 38 22.94 14.74 5.94
CA THR A 38 22.07 15.12 7.06
C THR A 38 21.34 16.40 6.72
N LEU A 39 20.03 16.36 6.86
CA LEU A 39 19.09 17.45 6.62
C LEU A 39 18.58 17.99 7.96
N SER A 40 18.35 19.29 8.02
CA SER A 40 17.78 19.99 9.19
C SER A 40 16.76 21.03 8.74
N GLY A 41 15.90 21.47 9.67
CA GLY A 41 14.93 22.53 9.42
C GLY A 41 13.83 22.55 10.47
N GLU A 42 13.23 23.73 10.69
CA GLU A 42 12.14 23.89 11.66
C GLU A 42 10.91 23.04 11.29
N GLN A 43 10.70 22.77 10.00
CA GLN A 43 9.57 21.95 9.50
C GLN A 43 9.67 20.46 9.89
N LEU A 44 10.75 20.02 10.54
CA LEU A 44 10.81 18.69 11.16
C LEU A 44 9.91 18.59 12.42
N ARG A 45 9.54 19.73 13.02
CA ARG A 45 8.57 19.83 14.10
C ARG A 45 7.17 20.14 13.55
N ASP A 46 6.17 20.11 14.43
CA ASP A 46 4.81 20.57 14.15
C ASP A 46 4.86 21.99 13.58
N HIS A 47 4.19 22.23 12.46
CA HIS A 47 4.10 23.55 11.83
C HIS A 47 2.85 23.66 10.96
N ASP A 48 2.46 24.89 10.64
CA ASP A 48 1.40 25.15 9.67
C ASP A 48 1.98 25.43 8.29
N ARG A 49 1.36 24.87 7.25
CA ARG A 49 1.68 25.16 5.85
C ARG A 49 0.40 25.33 5.06
N ASP A 50 0.21 26.51 4.48
CA ASP A 50 -0.95 26.83 3.64
C ASP A 50 -2.31 26.58 4.33
N GLY A 51 -2.38 26.78 5.65
CA GLY A 51 -3.58 26.55 6.46
C GLY A 51 -3.81 25.09 6.85
N ILE A 52 -2.88 24.19 6.52
CA ILE A 52 -2.90 22.77 6.89
C ILE A 52 -1.88 22.54 8.00
N SER A 53 -2.35 21.95 9.10
CA SER A 53 -1.48 21.53 10.21
C SER A 53 -0.65 20.33 9.79
N VAL A 54 0.68 20.48 9.79
CA VAL A 54 1.64 19.42 9.48
C VAL A 54 2.27 18.92 10.78
N PRO A 55 2.10 17.63 11.14
CA PRO A 55 2.69 17.09 12.36
C PRO A 55 4.21 16.96 12.24
N SER A 56 4.87 16.81 13.38
CA SER A 56 6.29 16.52 13.51
C SER A 56 6.63 15.27 12.72
N LEU A 57 7.83 15.23 12.14
CA LEU A 57 8.27 14.03 11.44
C LEU A 57 8.38 12.88 12.44
N ILE A 58 7.83 11.73 12.06
CA ILE A 58 7.94 10.48 12.82
C ILE A 58 8.71 9.52 11.93
N SER A 59 9.75 8.92 12.50
CA SER A 59 10.42 7.77 11.88
C SER A 59 10.99 6.86 12.96
N HIS A 60 10.29 5.76 13.20
CA HIS A 60 10.70 4.73 14.16
C HIS A 60 10.98 3.37 13.49
N GLY A 61 10.47 3.12 12.28
CA GLY A 61 10.73 1.89 11.54
C GLY A 61 12.09 1.92 10.85
N PHE A 62 12.75 0.77 10.78
CA PHE A 62 14.10 0.68 10.20
C PHE A 62 14.12 0.89 8.67
N ASP A 63 13.00 0.61 8.02
CA ASP A 63 12.78 0.70 6.59
C ASP A 63 11.84 1.85 6.20
N ASP A 64 11.62 2.80 7.12
CA ASP A 64 10.85 4.01 6.84
C ASP A 64 11.48 4.77 5.68
N ASP A 65 10.64 5.18 4.72
CA ASP A 65 11.08 5.88 3.53
C ASP A 65 10.46 7.28 3.41
N VAL A 66 11.22 8.18 2.80
CA VAL A 66 10.79 9.53 2.40
C VAL A 66 11.02 9.74 0.92
N ARG A 67 10.19 10.59 0.30
CA ARG A 67 10.42 11.07 -1.06
C ARG A 67 11.22 12.37 -0.99
N LEU A 68 12.43 12.35 -1.52
CA LEU A 68 13.24 13.54 -1.74
C LEU A 68 12.90 14.12 -3.11
N ILE A 69 12.44 15.37 -3.16
CA ILE A 69 12.13 16.08 -4.41
C ILE A 69 13.31 16.99 -4.76
N PHE A 70 14.01 16.64 -5.83
CA PHE A 70 15.21 17.34 -6.28
C PHE A 70 14.85 18.58 -7.11
N PRO A 71 15.71 19.61 -7.10
CA PRO A 71 15.62 20.68 -8.08
C PRO A 71 15.69 20.12 -9.50
N ASP A 72 14.97 20.77 -10.41
CA ASP A 72 15.04 20.48 -11.83
C ASP A 72 16.50 20.69 -12.32
N PRO A 73 17.15 19.68 -12.92
CA PRO A 73 18.56 19.77 -13.27
C PRO A 73 18.85 20.72 -14.44
N GLU A 74 17.84 21.07 -15.25
CA GLU A 74 17.99 21.97 -16.40
C GLU A 74 17.71 23.44 -16.01
N THR A 75 16.67 23.67 -15.22
CA THR A 75 16.19 25.02 -14.87
C THR A 75 16.62 25.48 -13.49
N GLY A 76 16.92 24.56 -12.57
CA GLY A 76 17.14 24.84 -11.16
C GLY A 76 15.87 25.17 -10.37
N GLU A 77 14.69 25.10 -11.00
CA GLU A 77 13.41 25.27 -10.31
C GLU A 77 13.17 24.17 -9.29
N ARG A 78 12.43 24.47 -8.23
CA ARG A 78 12.14 23.54 -7.13
C ARG A 78 10.62 23.31 -7.04
N PRO A 79 10.01 22.59 -7.99
CA PRO A 79 8.61 22.27 -7.89
C PRO A 79 8.37 21.37 -6.68
N HIS A 80 7.19 21.49 -6.09
CA HIS A 80 6.83 20.75 -4.88
C HIS A 80 5.39 20.23 -4.99
N PRO A 81 5.06 19.15 -4.26
CA PRO A 81 3.68 18.72 -4.16
C PRO A 81 2.79 19.81 -3.52
N ILE A 82 1.48 19.67 -3.70
CA ILE A 82 0.47 20.53 -3.08
C ILE A 82 -0.23 19.71 -2.00
N ALA A 83 -0.27 20.23 -0.78
CA ALA A 83 -0.96 19.56 0.31
C ALA A 83 -2.48 19.68 0.12
N GLN A 84 -3.18 18.58 0.28
CA GLN A 84 -4.64 18.52 0.25
C GLN A 84 -5.18 18.36 1.67
N ASN A 85 -6.42 18.78 1.89
CA ASN A 85 -7.06 18.73 3.22
C ASN A 85 -7.60 17.32 3.56
N ASP A 86 -7.16 16.29 2.83
CA ASP A 86 -7.57 14.89 2.91
C ASP A 86 -6.43 13.95 3.37
N GLY A 87 -5.29 14.54 3.75
CA GLY A 87 -4.11 13.79 4.17
C GLY A 87 -3.32 13.17 3.01
N ASN A 88 -3.58 13.61 1.77
CA ASN A 88 -2.80 13.31 0.58
C ASN A 88 -1.99 14.53 0.10
N LEU A 89 -1.14 14.25 -0.89
CA LEU A 89 -0.42 15.24 -1.66
C LEU A 89 -0.81 15.11 -3.13
N LEU A 90 -1.25 16.20 -3.74
CA LEU A 90 -1.33 16.29 -5.20
C LEU A 90 0.10 16.43 -5.74
N TRP A 91 0.43 15.64 -6.77
CA TRP A 91 1.76 15.61 -7.41
C TRP A 91 1.67 16.20 -8.83
N PRO A 92 1.91 17.52 -9.01
CA PRO A 92 1.90 18.13 -10.33
C PRO A 92 2.89 17.48 -11.27
N GLU A 93 2.64 17.58 -12.58
CA GLU A 93 3.50 17.00 -13.63
C GLU A 93 4.97 17.44 -13.49
N ALA A 94 5.20 18.70 -13.10
CA ALA A 94 6.53 19.24 -12.83
C ALA A 94 7.31 18.48 -11.74
N VAL A 95 6.63 17.81 -10.82
CA VAL A 95 7.24 17.07 -9.69
C VAL A 95 7.46 15.59 -10.02
N LYS A 96 6.61 14.99 -10.86
CA LYS A 96 6.51 13.52 -11.02
C LYS A 96 7.84 12.84 -11.35
N ASN A 97 8.71 13.50 -12.12
CA ASN A 97 10.01 12.95 -12.52
C ASN A 97 11.17 13.36 -11.60
N LEU A 98 10.92 14.27 -10.66
CA LEU A 98 11.94 14.92 -9.84
C LEU A 98 12.10 14.34 -8.44
N PHE A 99 11.32 13.33 -8.04
CA PHE A 99 11.49 12.72 -6.71
C PHE A 99 12.09 11.31 -6.76
N ARG A 100 12.80 10.93 -5.71
CA ARG A 100 13.19 9.53 -5.45
C ARG A 100 12.90 9.16 -4.01
N THR A 101 12.56 7.91 -3.80
CA THR A 101 12.33 7.34 -2.47
C THR A 101 13.66 6.91 -1.85
N TYR A 102 13.88 7.31 -0.60
CA TYR A 102 15.06 6.99 0.18
C TYR A 102 14.71 6.54 1.59
N THR A 103 15.40 5.53 2.08
CA THR A 103 15.30 5.11 3.48
C THR A 103 15.84 6.19 4.41
N VAL A 104 15.11 6.45 5.50
CA VAL A 104 15.59 7.26 6.62
C VAL A 104 16.64 6.46 7.39
N ARG A 105 17.91 6.88 7.31
CA ARG A 105 19.00 6.20 8.01
C ARG A 105 18.96 6.41 9.51
N TYR A 106 18.65 7.63 9.95
CA TYR A 106 18.25 7.95 11.31
C TYR A 106 17.47 9.28 11.34
N PHE A 107 16.65 9.44 12.38
CA PHE A 107 16.00 10.71 12.70
C PHE A 107 16.19 11.03 14.19
N ASP A 108 16.81 12.18 14.48
CA ASP A 108 17.00 12.73 15.82
C ASP A 108 15.99 13.87 16.02
N ALA A 109 14.86 13.57 16.64
CA ALA A 109 13.78 14.53 16.89
C ALA A 109 14.20 15.67 17.82
N VAL A 110 15.13 15.41 18.76
CA VAL A 110 15.60 16.40 19.74
C VAL A 110 16.45 17.45 19.04
N ARG A 111 17.40 17.01 18.19
CA ARG A 111 18.27 17.92 17.43
C ARG A 111 17.62 18.43 16.14
N GLY A 112 16.52 17.82 15.69
CA GLY A 112 15.90 18.14 14.40
C GLY A 112 16.80 17.77 13.23
N ARG A 113 17.30 16.52 13.21
CA ARG A 113 18.21 16.03 12.16
C ARG A 113 17.67 14.76 11.51
N LEU A 114 17.65 14.76 10.19
CA LEU A 114 17.23 13.63 9.36
C LEU A 114 18.39 13.22 8.46
N ALA A 115 18.87 11.98 8.56
CA ALA A 115 19.97 11.51 7.70
C ALA A 115 19.47 10.55 6.62
N ILE A 116 20.00 10.74 5.42
CA ILE A 116 19.74 9.91 4.25
C ILE A 116 21.08 9.44 3.67
N ASP A 117 21.16 8.15 3.36
CA ASP A 117 22.33 7.54 2.73
C ASP A 117 22.07 7.33 1.24
N PHE A 118 22.97 7.84 0.41
CA PHE A 118 22.93 7.79 -1.05
C PHE A 118 23.96 6.79 -1.57
N ALA A 119 23.48 5.66 -2.08
CA ALA A 119 24.32 4.73 -2.83
C ALA A 119 24.74 5.34 -4.17
N ARG A 120 26.01 5.16 -4.54
CA ARG A 120 26.65 5.68 -5.76
C ARG A 120 26.96 4.54 -6.71
N HIS A 121 26.00 4.22 -7.57
CA HIS A 121 26.09 3.05 -8.44
C HIS A 121 25.73 3.37 -9.90
N GLY A 122 25.80 4.63 -10.35
CA GLY A 122 25.54 4.97 -11.75
C GLY A 122 25.51 6.45 -12.10
N GLN A 123 24.53 6.82 -12.92
CA GLN A 123 24.21 8.21 -13.26
C GLN A 123 22.71 8.39 -13.10
N GLY A 124 22.29 9.52 -12.53
CA GLY A 124 20.87 9.80 -12.33
C GLY A 124 20.65 11.04 -11.48
N LEU A 125 19.39 11.48 -11.41
CA LEU A 125 18.99 12.70 -10.72
C LEU A 125 19.53 12.81 -9.28
N ALA A 126 19.26 11.80 -8.46
CA ALA A 126 19.62 11.81 -7.05
C ALA A 126 21.14 11.64 -6.82
N GLU A 127 21.81 10.84 -7.66
CA GLU A 127 23.26 10.68 -7.61
C GLU A 127 23.96 11.98 -8.00
N ASN A 128 23.56 12.60 -9.11
CA ASN A 128 24.08 13.89 -9.54
C ASN A 128 23.85 14.97 -8.48
N TRP A 129 22.66 15.01 -7.87
CA TRP A 129 22.37 15.95 -6.80
C TRP A 129 23.24 15.70 -5.56
N SER A 130 23.30 14.47 -5.05
CA SER A 130 24.07 14.14 -3.83
C SER A 130 25.59 14.33 -4.00
N GLN A 131 26.11 14.19 -5.22
CA GLN A 131 27.50 14.50 -5.55
C GLN A 131 27.79 16.01 -5.48
N ASN A 132 26.85 16.84 -5.92
CA ASN A 132 27.01 18.30 -6.03
C ASN A 132 26.44 19.09 -4.86
N ALA A 133 25.70 18.44 -3.96
CA ALA A 133 25.07 19.06 -2.80
C ALA A 133 26.10 19.82 -1.93
N ARG A 134 25.67 20.95 -1.40
CA ARG A 134 26.43 21.81 -0.50
C ARG A 134 25.65 22.06 0.78
N ILE A 135 26.37 22.31 1.86
CA ILE A 135 25.76 22.77 3.11
C ILE A 135 24.93 24.02 2.84
N GLY A 136 23.68 24.01 3.30
CA GLY A 136 22.68 25.05 3.08
C GLY A 136 21.77 24.83 1.86
N ASP A 137 22.04 23.85 0.99
CA ASP A 137 21.17 23.58 -0.15
C ASP A 137 19.79 23.12 0.33
N PRO A 138 18.70 23.70 -0.21
CA PRO A 138 17.36 23.33 0.21
C PRO A 138 16.82 22.14 -0.61
N ILE A 139 16.01 21.30 0.03
CA ILE A 139 15.35 20.15 -0.59
C ILE A 139 13.97 19.93 0.03
N PHE A 140 12.98 19.54 -0.79
CA PHE A 140 11.69 19.12 -0.27
C PHE A 140 11.71 17.63 0.07
N VAL A 141 11.09 17.28 1.20
CA VAL A 141 11.02 15.91 1.72
C VAL A 141 9.57 15.59 2.06
N ALA A 142 8.98 14.58 1.43
CA ALA A 142 7.62 14.11 1.71
C ALA A 142 7.62 12.76 2.44
N GLY A 143 6.75 12.62 3.44
CA GLY A 143 6.66 11.45 4.32
C GLY A 143 7.49 11.54 5.61
N PRO A 144 7.76 10.41 6.28
CA PRO A 144 7.27 9.07 5.97
C PRO A 144 5.74 8.96 6.06
N LYS A 145 5.14 8.05 5.29
CA LYS A 145 3.68 7.81 5.31
C LYS A 145 3.26 6.68 6.24
N SER A 146 4.21 5.87 6.69
CA SER A 146 3.96 4.78 7.62
C SER A 146 5.26 4.35 8.29
N CYS A 147 5.13 3.85 9.51
CA CYS A 147 6.23 3.30 10.30
C CYS A 147 5.85 1.91 10.78
N ALA A 148 6.66 0.91 10.46
CA ALA A 148 6.42 -0.45 10.93
C ALA A 148 7.40 -0.81 12.05
N GLN A 149 6.89 -1.47 13.11
CA GLN A 149 7.68 -1.85 14.27
C GLN A 149 8.79 -2.83 13.91
N LEU A 150 9.85 -2.86 14.72
CA LEU A 150 10.93 -3.85 14.59
C LEU A 150 10.34 -5.27 14.75
N PRO A 151 10.68 -6.25 13.90
CA PRO A 151 10.10 -7.59 13.92
C PRO A 151 10.64 -8.48 15.07
N THR A 152 10.60 -8.00 16.30
CA THR A 152 11.14 -8.72 17.47
C THR A 152 10.19 -9.75 18.08
N HIS A 153 9.02 -9.97 17.46
CA HIS A 153 8.05 -10.98 17.88
C HIS A 153 8.37 -12.38 17.33
N THR A 154 9.27 -12.48 16.35
CA THR A 154 9.86 -13.74 15.86
C THR A 154 11.13 -14.09 16.63
N ASP A 155 11.63 -15.31 16.48
CA ASP A 155 12.81 -15.77 17.23
C ASP A 155 14.12 -15.19 16.66
N TRP A 156 14.19 -14.94 15.34
CA TRP A 156 15.39 -14.39 14.69
C TRP A 156 15.09 -13.73 13.33
N LEU A 157 16.04 -12.92 12.84
CA LEU A 157 15.92 -12.18 11.57
C LEU A 157 16.88 -12.67 10.48
N PHE A 158 16.40 -12.70 9.24
CA PHE A 158 17.24 -12.82 8.04
C PHE A 158 17.09 -11.57 7.17
N LEU A 159 18.18 -10.82 6.98
CA LEU A 159 18.21 -9.59 6.20
C LEU A 159 19.08 -9.79 4.95
N ALA A 160 18.63 -9.35 3.77
CA ALA A 160 19.44 -9.48 2.55
C ALA A 160 19.28 -8.31 1.59
N GLY A 161 20.37 -7.86 0.98
CA GLY A 161 20.26 -6.84 -0.05
C GLY A 161 21.58 -6.37 -0.65
N ASP A 162 21.48 -5.48 -1.64
CA ASP A 162 22.62 -4.75 -2.18
C ASP A 162 22.91 -3.48 -1.38
N GLU A 163 23.89 -2.68 -1.82
CA GLU A 163 24.32 -1.47 -1.11
C GLU A 163 23.18 -0.46 -0.90
N THR A 164 22.12 -0.51 -1.72
CA THR A 164 20.96 0.38 -1.57
C THR A 164 20.08 0.00 -0.38
N ALA A 165 20.13 -1.26 0.06
CA ALA A 165 19.40 -1.77 1.22
C ALA A 165 20.19 -1.60 2.52
N LEU A 166 21.52 -1.39 2.45
CA LEU A 166 22.41 -1.25 3.61
C LEU A 166 21.94 -0.19 4.62
N PRO A 167 21.38 0.98 4.24
CA PRO A 167 20.86 1.94 5.22
C PRO A 167 19.74 1.37 6.11
N ALA A 168 18.81 0.62 5.51
CA ALA A 168 17.71 -0.03 6.24
C ALA A 168 18.23 -1.18 7.10
N ILE A 169 19.09 -2.04 6.53
CA ILE A 169 19.70 -3.18 7.24
C ILE A 169 20.51 -2.68 8.43
N GLY A 170 21.38 -1.68 8.24
CA GLY A 170 22.19 -1.11 9.30
C GLY A 170 21.33 -0.53 10.43
N ARG A 171 20.31 0.26 10.08
CA ARG A 171 19.36 0.80 11.07
C ARG A 171 18.62 -0.31 11.82
N CYS A 172 18.23 -1.39 11.14
CA CYS A 172 17.57 -2.54 11.76
C CYS A 172 18.48 -3.19 12.80
N LEU A 173 19.70 -3.56 12.38
CA LEU A 173 20.66 -4.28 13.21
C LEU A 173 21.09 -3.48 14.45
N GLU A 174 21.34 -2.18 14.29
CA GLU A 174 21.68 -1.27 15.39
C GLU A 174 20.52 -1.04 16.38
N SER A 175 19.28 -1.28 15.95
CA SER A 175 18.08 -1.13 16.78
C SER A 175 17.66 -2.43 17.47
N LEU A 176 18.34 -3.55 17.22
CA LEU A 176 17.96 -4.84 17.79
C LEU A 176 18.20 -4.88 19.31
N PRO A 177 17.25 -5.44 20.08
CA PRO A 177 17.50 -5.77 21.48
C PRO A 177 18.69 -6.74 21.61
N ALA A 178 19.47 -6.58 22.67
CA ALA A 178 20.57 -7.50 22.96
C ALA A 178 20.06 -8.95 23.07
N GLY A 179 20.71 -9.87 22.36
CA GLY A 179 20.37 -11.29 22.35
C GLY A 179 19.28 -11.69 21.34
N HIS A 180 18.78 -10.76 20.52
CA HIS A 180 17.96 -11.12 19.37
C HIS A 180 18.87 -11.54 18.21
N ASP A 181 18.71 -12.77 17.73
CA ASP A 181 19.56 -13.33 16.68
C ASP A 181 19.23 -12.72 15.31
N ALA A 182 20.26 -12.35 14.54
CA ALA A 182 20.08 -11.88 13.17
C ALA A 182 21.22 -12.32 12.25
N ILE A 183 20.87 -12.65 11.02
CA ILE A 183 21.82 -12.93 9.93
C ILE A 183 21.56 -11.91 8.81
N ALA A 184 22.58 -11.17 8.42
CA ALA A 184 22.49 -10.21 7.31
C ALA A 184 23.43 -10.60 6.17
N VAL A 185 22.95 -10.64 4.94
CA VAL A 185 23.74 -10.83 3.72
C VAL A 185 23.70 -9.55 2.89
N ILE A 186 24.84 -8.85 2.82
CA ILE A 186 24.90 -7.51 2.24
C ILE A 186 25.90 -7.51 1.09
N GLU A 187 25.44 -7.22 -0.12
CA GLU A 187 26.32 -6.98 -1.25
C GLU A 187 26.83 -5.54 -1.26
N VAL A 188 28.13 -5.39 -1.50
CA VAL A 188 28.79 -4.10 -1.70
C VAL A 188 29.68 -4.15 -2.93
N PRO A 189 29.95 -3.00 -3.60
CA PRO A 189 30.77 -2.98 -4.80
C PRO A 189 32.18 -3.51 -4.54
N THR A 190 32.86 -2.96 -3.53
CA THR A 190 34.25 -3.28 -3.21
C THR A 190 34.45 -3.58 -1.73
N SER A 191 35.60 -4.11 -1.33
CA SER A 191 35.93 -4.28 0.09
C SER A 191 36.09 -2.96 0.85
N ALA A 192 36.29 -1.84 0.15
CA ALA A 192 36.34 -0.51 0.77
C ALA A 192 34.94 0.02 1.12
N ASP A 193 33.89 -0.66 0.67
CA ASP A 193 32.49 -0.33 0.93
C ASP A 193 31.88 -1.12 2.09
N ILE A 194 32.67 -1.98 2.74
CA ILE A 194 32.30 -2.63 3.99
C ILE A 194 32.21 -1.56 5.08
N GLN A 195 31.04 -1.44 5.70
CA GLN A 195 30.78 -0.48 6.77
C GLN A 195 30.93 -1.15 8.14
N ASP A 196 31.44 -0.38 9.09
CA ASP A 196 31.42 -0.76 10.51
C ASP A 196 30.06 -0.33 11.10
N LEU A 197 29.34 -1.29 11.68
CA LEU A 197 27.98 -1.10 12.21
C LEU A 197 27.98 -1.42 13.70
N ASP A 198 27.32 -0.60 14.52
CA ASP A 198 27.21 -0.81 15.97
C ASP A 198 26.15 -1.86 16.27
N ILE A 199 26.53 -3.14 16.20
CA ILE A 199 25.62 -4.28 16.26
C ILE A 199 25.83 -5.11 17.54
N PRO A 200 24.76 -5.76 18.06
CA PRO A 200 24.88 -6.76 19.13
C PRO A 200 25.71 -7.98 18.71
N ASP A 201 26.33 -8.66 19.68
CA ASP A 201 27.10 -9.90 19.46
C ASP A 201 26.29 -11.06 18.84
N SER A 202 24.95 -11.02 18.94
CA SER A 202 24.02 -11.99 18.35
C SER A 202 23.82 -11.82 16.84
N VAL A 203 24.44 -10.81 16.23
CA VAL A 203 24.30 -10.49 14.80
C VAL A 203 25.48 -11.05 13.99
N GLN A 204 25.17 -11.74 12.89
CA GLN A 204 26.15 -12.23 11.92
C GLN A 204 25.99 -11.51 10.59
N ILE A 205 27.04 -10.84 10.11
CA ILE A 205 27.04 -10.15 8.81
C ILE A 205 27.92 -10.89 7.81
N HIS A 206 27.34 -11.21 6.66
CA HIS A 206 27.98 -11.84 5.52
C HIS A 206 28.06 -10.85 4.35
N TRP A 207 29.22 -10.25 4.15
CA TRP A 207 29.47 -9.37 3.02
C TRP A 207 29.64 -10.17 1.72
N ALA A 208 28.94 -9.79 0.66
CA ALA A 208 29.18 -10.25 -0.71
C ALA A 208 29.87 -9.12 -1.49
N ILE A 209 31.11 -9.34 -1.90
CA ILE A 209 31.89 -8.31 -2.62
C ILE A 209 31.75 -8.51 -4.13
N ARG A 210 31.02 -7.60 -4.78
CA ARG A 210 30.68 -7.69 -6.21
C ARG A 210 31.92 -7.79 -7.11
N ASP A 211 32.97 -7.02 -6.82
CA ASP A 211 34.23 -7.05 -7.58
C ASP A 211 34.99 -8.38 -7.47
N ARG A 212 34.63 -9.23 -6.50
CA ARG A 212 35.16 -10.60 -6.37
C ARG A 212 34.27 -11.65 -7.05
N GLY A 213 33.22 -11.22 -7.75
CA GLY A 213 32.22 -12.11 -8.35
C GLY A 213 31.29 -12.74 -7.32
N GLU A 214 31.22 -12.19 -6.11
CA GLU A 214 30.27 -12.63 -5.09
C GLU A 214 28.91 -11.95 -5.30
N ASP A 215 27.85 -12.63 -4.87
CA ASP A 215 26.46 -12.23 -5.10
C ASP A 215 25.64 -12.50 -3.83
N PHE A 216 24.88 -11.52 -3.33
CA PHE A 216 24.11 -11.69 -2.08
C PHE A 216 23.00 -12.75 -2.19
N VAL A 217 22.44 -12.97 -3.38
CA VAL A 217 21.40 -13.98 -3.61
C VAL A 217 22.01 -15.36 -3.53
N GLU A 218 23.14 -15.59 -4.22
CA GLU A 218 23.85 -16.87 -4.16
C GLU A 218 24.42 -17.15 -2.77
N LYS A 219 24.93 -16.13 -2.07
CA LYS A 219 25.39 -16.28 -0.69
C LYS A 219 24.23 -16.57 0.28
N SER A 220 23.08 -15.92 0.10
CA SER A 220 21.87 -16.25 0.86
C SER A 220 21.43 -17.70 0.60
N ARG A 221 21.40 -18.12 -0.66
CA ARG A 221 21.08 -19.51 -1.04
C ARG A 221 22.03 -20.51 -0.40
N ALA A 222 23.34 -20.26 -0.45
CA ALA A 222 24.35 -21.10 0.18
C ALA A 222 24.12 -21.23 1.69
N LEU A 223 23.81 -20.14 2.40
CA LEU A 223 23.51 -20.19 3.84
C LEU A 223 22.27 -21.04 4.16
N PHE A 224 21.23 -21.02 3.32
CA PHE A 224 20.06 -21.87 3.50
C PHE A 224 20.27 -23.32 3.04
N GLU A 225 21.14 -23.57 2.04
CA GLU A 225 21.42 -24.92 1.49
C GLU A 225 22.50 -25.70 2.25
N GLU A 226 23.64 -25.07 2.56
CA GLU A 226 24.74 -25.68 3.34
C GLU A 226 24.27 -26.05 4.75
N THR A 227 23.24 -25.36 5.24
CA THR A 227 22.74 -25.47 6.60
C THR A 227 21.52 -26.38 6.68
N SER A 228 21.72 -27.66 6.38
CA SER A 228 20.80 -28.69 6.88
C SER A 228 20.93 -28.76 8.42
N GLN A 229 20.15 -27.92 9.11
CA GLN A 229 19.77 -27.93 10.55
C GLN A 229 20.74 -27.47 11.66
N SER A 230 21.99 -27.04 11.44
CA SER A 230 22.89 -26.71 12.59
C SER A 230 23.43 -25.26 12.74
N ALA A 231 23.35 -24.40 11.72
CA ALA A 231 23.93 -23.04 11.79
C ALA A 231 22.92 -21.88 11.71
N LEU A 232 21.67 -22.12 11.28
CA LEU A 232 20.60 -21.14 11.40
C LEU A 232 20.04 -21.20 12.83
N PRO A 233 19.66 -20.06 13.43
CA PRO A 233 18.94 -20.08 14.68
C PRO A 233 17.67 -20.94 14.58
N GLY A 234 17.34 -21.64 15.67
CA GLY A 234 16.08 -22.37 15.77
C GLY A 234 14.90 -21.41 15.93
N GLY A 235 13.70 -21.90 15.62
CA GLY A 235 12.47 -21.12 15.81
C GLY A 235 11.99 -20.42 14.55
N GLU A 236 11.04 -19.50 14.74
CA GLU A 236 10.37 -18.78 13.67
C GLU A 236 11.21 -17.59 13.20
N ALA A 237 11.50 -17.54 11.90
CA ALA A 237 12.28 -16.48 11.29
C ALA A 237 11.40 -15.36 10.73
N TYR A 238 11.89 -14.13 10.76
CA TYR A 238 11.38 -13.03 9.93
C TYR A 238 12.42 -12.65 8.87
N ALA A 239 12.03 -12.64 7.60
CA ALA A 239 12.91 -12.35 6.48
C ALA A 239 12.58 -10.99 5.84
N TRP A 240 13.59 -10.13 5.68
CA TRP A 240 13.47 -8.86 4.98
C TRP A 240 14.54 -8.76 3.89
N ALA A 241 14.17 -8.37 2.67
CA ALA A 241 15.13 -8.16 1.60
C ALA A 241 14.81 -6.96 0.70
N ALA A 242 15.84 -6.26 0.25
CA ALA A 242 15.70 -5.17 -0.71
C ALA A 242 16.91 -5.01 -1.64
N GLY A 243 16.72 -4.34 -2.76
CA GLY A 243 17.78 -4.09 -3.74
C GLY A 243 17.24 -4.02 -5.17
N GLU A 244 18.06 -4.40 -6.15
CA GLU A 244 17.66 -4.43 -7.56
C GLU A 244 16.50 -5.41 -7.79
N ALA A 245 15.39 -4.91 -8.33
CA ALA A 245 14.10 -5.61 -8.36
C ALA A 245 14.15 -6.99 -9.06
N SER A 246 14.94 -7.15 -10.13
CA SER A 246 15.03 -8.42 -10.86
C SER A 246 15.80 -9.50 -10.10
N ARG A 247 16.68 -9.11 -9.17
CA ARG A 247 17.48 -10.01 -8.34
C ARG A 247 16.76 -10.55 -7.11
N LEU A 248 15.60 -10.00 -6.75
CA LEU A 248 14.90 -10.38 -5.52
C LEU A 248 13.99 -11.62 -5.66
N LYS A 249 13.62 -11.99 -6.89
CA LYS A 249 12.72 -13.15 -7.14
C LYS A 249 13.28 -14.48 -6.60
N PRO A 250 14.57 -14.83 -6.78
CA PRO A 250 15.13 -16.04 -6.20
C PRO A 250 15.08 -16.06 -4.67
N LEU A 251 15.25 -14.91 -3.99
CA LEU A 251 15.12 -14.81 -2.53
C LEU A 251 13.68 -15.07 -2.07
N ARG A 252 12.68 -14.57 -2.80
CA ARG A 252 11.27 -14.86 -2.52
C ARG A 252 10.99 -16.36 -2.57
N ARG A 253 11.50 -17.04 -3.60
CA ARG A 253 11.39 -18.50 -3.74
C ARG A 253 12.15 -19.25 -2.64
N LEU A 254 13.34 -18.77 -2.28
CA LEU A 254 14.16 -19.32 -1.22
C LEU A 254 13.42 -19.28 0.11
N PHE A 255 12.97 -18.11 0.55
CA PHE A 255 12.24 -17.97 1.80
C PHE A 255 11.00 -18.86 1.81
N LYS A 256 10.24 -18.91 0.69
CA LYS A 256 9.10 -19.82 0.48
C LYS A 256 9.45 -21.28 0.71
N ALA A 257 10.50 -21.77 0.07
CA ALA A 257 10.97 -23.14 0.20
C ALA A 257 11.47 -23.45 1.62
N SER A 258 11.99 -22.45 2.34
CA SER A 258 12.47 -22.57 3.72
C SER A 258 11.37 -22.55 4.79
N GLY A 259 10.09 -22.50 4.40
CA GLY A 259 8.97 -22.69 5.34
C GLY A 259 8.62 -21.49 6.22
N ILE A 260 9.26 -20.33 6.03
CA ILE A 260 8.90 -19.07 6.69
C ILE A 260 7.40 -18.73 6.42
N SER A 261 6.70 -18.05 7.30
CA SER A 261 5.29 -17.70 7.01
C SER A 261 5.22 -16.53 6.00
N PRO A 262 4.25 -16.44 5.08
CA PRO A 262 4.10 -15.28 4.18
C PRO A 262 4.09 -13.94 4.94
N GLU A 263 3.41 -13.89 6.08
CA GLU A 263 3.37 -12.75 7.00
C GLU A 263 4.75 -12.35 7.57
N HIS A 264 5.72 -13.25 7.54
CA HIS A 264 7.07 -13.08 8.10
C HIS A 264 8.11 -12.81 7.01
N ARG A 265 7.67 -12.31 5.85
CA ARG A 265 8.53 -12.00 4.71
C ARG A 265 8.17 -10.66 4.10
N GLU A 266 9.15 -9.77 4.00
CA GLU A 266 9.03 -8.50 3.28
C GLU A 266 10.16 -8.41 2.24
N ILE A 267 9.79 -8.21 0.97
CA ILE A 267 10.76 -8.11 -0.13
C ILE A 267 10.41 -6.93 -1.02
N THR A 268 11.29 -5.94 -1.12
CA THR A 268 11.02 -4.67 -1.79
C THR A 268 12.10 -4.32 -2.81
N GLY A 269 11.71 -4.15 -4.09
CA GLY A 269 12.62 -3.64 -5.13
C GLY A 269 12.86 -2.14 -4.96
N TYR A 270 14.08 -1.74 -4.62
CA TYR A 270 14.44 -0.33 -4.41
C TYR A 270 14.77 0.39 -5.71
N TRP A 271 15.34 -0.33 -6.66
CA TRP A 271 15.72 0.21 -7.95
C TRP A 271 15.66 -0.86 -9.04
N ARG A 272 15.72 -0.43 -10.30
CA ARG A 272 15.78 -1.33 -11.45
C ARG A 272 16.85 -0.82 -12.40
N ARG A 273 17.66 -1.74 -12.94
CA ARG A 273 18.62 -1.38 -13.98
C ARG A 273 17.87 -1.22 -15.32
N THR A 274 17.81 -0.01 -15.85
CA THR A 274 17.27 0.27 -17.19
C THR A 274 18.30 -0.05 -18.27
N SER A 275 17.87 -0.67 -19.36
CA SER A 275 18.68 -0.84 -20.57
C SER A 275 18.85 0.50 -21.29
N GLN A 276 20.03 0.75 -21.88
CA GLN A 276 20.31 1.98 -22.67
C GLN A 276 19.34 2.20 -23.86
N SER A 277 18.54 1.21 -24.25
CA SER A 277 17.49 1.34 -25.28
C SER A 277 16.30 2.19 -24.87
N ASP A 278 16.08 2.37 -23.56
CA ASP A 278 14.82 2.93 -23.04
C ASP A 278 14.92 4.45 -22.79
N ALA A 279 16.10 5.03 -23.03
CA ALA A 279 16.41 6.45 -22.80
C ALA A 279 16.14 7.36 -24.00
N LYS A 280 15.52 6.85 -25.08
CA LYS A 280 15.24 7.61 -26.31
C LYS A 280 13.75 7.64 -26.66
N GLU A 281 12.92 8.15 -25.76
CA GLU A 281 11.61 8.65 -26.18
C GLU A 281 11.04 9.63 -25.13
N SER A 282 11.45 10.90 -25.23
CA SER A 282 10.68 12.04 -24.71
C SER A 282 11.30 13.34 -25.18
N ALA A 283 11.21 13.60 -26.50
CA ALA A 283 11.34 14.95 -27.02
C ALA A 283 10.68 15.04 -28.41
N SER A 284 9.41 15.44 -28.46
CA SER A 284 8.81 16.03 -29.66
C SER A 284 7.54 16.79 -29.32
N ASN A 285 7.56 18.09 -29.61
CA ASN A 285 6.51 19.05 -29.31
C ASN A 285 5.57 19.27 -30.52
N SER A 286 4.30 19.55 -30.21
CA SER A 286 3.30 20.35 -30.96
C SER A 286 2.48 19.75 -32.14
N SER A 287 1.20 20.12 -32.12
CA SER A 287 0.04 19.82 -33.00
C SER A 287 -0.44 18.37 -33.19
N ASN A 288 0.43 17.36 -33.13
CA ASN A 288 0.00 15.95 -33.08
C ASN A 288 -0.39 15.50 -31.65
N SER A 289 -0.12 16.32 -30.64
CA SER A 289 -0.29 15.95 -29.24
C SER A 289 -1.74 15.72 -28.82
N VAL A 290 -2.72 16.47 -29.36
CA VAL A 290 -4.13 16.28 -28.96
C VAL A 290 -4.70 14.97 -29.51
N LEU A 291 -4.43 14.66 -30.78
CA LEU A 291 -4.88 13.40 -31.39
C LEU A 291 -4.16 12.21 -30.77
N HIS A 292 -2.88 12.35 -30.43
CA HIS A 292 -2.14 11.32 -29.72
C HIS A 292 -2.69 11.12 -28.30
N ASN A 293 -2.95 12.19 -27.55
CA ASN A 293 -3.56 12.08 -26.23
C ASN A 293 -4.96 11.44 -26.29
N ILE A 294 -5.79 11.82 -27.27
CA ILE A 294 -7.11 11.17 -27.47
C ILE A 294 -6.93 9.69 -27.82
N HIS A 295 -5.97 9.36 -28.67
CA HIS A 295 -5.67 7.97 -29.01
C HIS A 295 -5.25 7.17 -27.78
N ASP A 296 -4.36 7.72 -26.95
CA ASP A 296 -3.86 7.05 -25.76
C ASP A 296 -4.96 6.87 -24.71
N LEU A 297 -5.84 7.87 -24.54
CA LEU A 297 -7.04 7.77 -23.70
C LEU A 297 -8.07 6.75 -24.22
N ALA A 298 -8.09 6.50 -25.53
CA ALA A 298 -9.03 5.56 -26.16
C ALA A 298 -8.47 4.13 -26.29
N GLU A 299 -7.20 3.91 -25.96
CA GLU A 299 -6.55 2.62 -26.13
C GLU A 299 -6.90 1.68 -24.96
N LEU A 300 -7.67 0.63 -25.26
CA LEU A 300 -8.10 -0.36 -24.27
C LEU A 300 -7.44 -1.73 -24.46
N ASN A 301 -6.87 -2.00 -25.64
CA ASN A 301 -6.46 -3.35 -26.04
C ASN A 301 -5.37 -3.91 -25.12
N SER A 302 -4.42 -3.08 -24.70
CA SER A 302 -3.33 -3.47 -23.79
C SER A 302 -3.88 -3.83 -22.41
N ALA A 303 -4.83 -3.03 -21.89
CA ALA A 303 -5.49 -3.26 -20.61
C ALA A 303 -6.31 -4.57 -20.60
N PHE A 304 -7.02 -4.86 -21.70
CA PHE A 304 -7.72 -6.13 -21.89
C PHE A 304 -6.76 -7.30 -21.99
N ALA A 305 -5.75 -7.20 -22.85
CA ALA A 305 -4.77 -8.27 -23.03
C ALA A 305 -4.04 -8.61 -21.73
N LEU A 306 -3.65 -7.60 -20.96
CA LEU A 306 -2.99 -7.78 -19.67
C LEU A 306 -3.88 -8.55 -18.68
N ARG A 307 -5.13 -8.11 -18.49
CA ARG A 307 -6.10 -8.78 -17.60
C ARG A 307 -6.41 -10.21 -18.06
N THR A 308 -6.58 -10.42 -19.37
CA THR A 308 -6.80 -11.76 -19.93
C THR A 308 -5.60 -12.68 -19.70
N ALA A 309 -4.37 -12.21 -19.94
CA ALA A 309 -3.17 -13.01 -19.74
C ALA A 309 -2.96 -13.41 -18.27
N VAL A 310 -3.21 -12.49 -17.33
CA VAL A 310 -3.19 -12.76 -15.88
C VAL A 310 -4.25 -13.80 -15.51
N ARG A 311 -5.51 -13.60 -15.93
CA ARG A 311 -6.62 -14.52 -15.62
C ARG A 311 -6.44 -15.91 -16.20
N LEU A 312 -5.77 -16.02 -17.36
CA LEU A 312 -5.46 -17.30 -18.01
C LEU A 312 -4.22 -17.99 -17.43
N GLY A 313 -3.54 -17.38 -16.45
CA GLY A 313 -2.35 -17.98 -15.82
C GLY A 313 -1.10 -18.01 -16.71
N LEU A 314 -1.06 -17.22 -17.80
CA LEU A 314 -0.02 -17.38 -18.83
C LEU A 314 1.39 -17.12 -18.28
N PHE A 315 1.53 -16.11 -17.41
CA PHE A 315 2.82 -15.74 -16.86
C PHE A 315 3.32 -16.80 -15.85
N GLN A 316 2.43 -17.33 -15.02
CA GLN A 316 2.75 -18.41 -14.07
C GLN A 316 3.23 -19.66 -14.81
N GLU A 317 2.55 -20.07 -15.88
CA GLU A 317 2.91 -21.27 -16.64
C GLU A 317 4.24 -21.11 -17.39
N ILE A 318 4.51 -19.93 -17.97
CA ILE A 318 5.83 -19.66 -18.59
C ILE A 318 6.93 -19.71 -17.52
N ASP A 319 6.71 -19.12 -16.34
CA ASP A 319 7.66 -19.14 -15.22
C ASP A 319 7.88 -20.55 -14.66
N ALA A 320 6.85 -21.40 -14.71
CA ALA A 320 6.91 -22.81 -14.34
C ALA A 320 7.61 -23.69 -15.40
N GLY A 321 7.94 -23.15 -16.57
CA GLY A 321 8.72 -23.83 -17.61
C GLY A 321 7.94 -24.23 -18.86
N ALA A 322 6.67 -23.81 -19.02
CA ALA A 322 5.92 -23.96 -20.26
C ALA A 322 6.41 -22.96 -21.34
N ASN A 323 7.68 -23.08 -21.70
CA ASN A 323 8.45 -22.10 -22.47
C ASN A 323 8.27 -22.23 -23.99
N THR A 324 7.21 -22.88 -24.47
CA THR A 324 6.84 -22.92 -25.90
C THR A 324 5.35 -22.77 -26.06
N VAL A 325 4.87 -22.23 -27.19
CA VAL A 325 3.42 -22.07 -27.42
C VAL A 325 2.64 -23.40 -27.30
N PRO A 326 3.10 -24.55 -27.85
CA PRO A 326 2.41 -25.82 -27.65
C PRO A 326 2.39 -26.28 -26.18
N ALA A 327 3.48 -26.11 -25.44
CA ALA A 327 3.53 -26.47 -24.02
C ALA A 327 2.60 -25.58 -23.20
N LEU A 328 2.58 -24.27 -23.47
CA LEU A 328 1.72 -23.31 -22.79
C LEU A 328 0.24 -23.55 -23.11
N ALA A 329 -0.09 -23.84 -24.38
CA ALA A 329 -1.44 -24.21 -24.80
C ALA A 329 -1.93 -25.46 -24.07
N ALA A 330 -1.07 -26.48 -23.93
CA ALA A 330 -1.38 -27.70 -23.19
C ALA A 330 -1.57 -27.43 -21.69
N ALA A 331 -0.71 -26.61 -21.08
CA ALA A 331 -0.77 -26.29 -19.66
C ALA A 331 -2.01 -25.45 -19.26
N THR A 332 -2.49 -24.61 -20.18
CA THR A 332 -3.61 -23.67 -19.95
C THR A 332 -4.93 -24.13 -20.58
N GLU A 333 -4.93 -25.29 -21.24
CA GLU A 333 -6.07 -25.82 -22.01
C GLU A 333 -6.59 -24.86 -23.10
N LEU A 334 -5.69 -24.05 -23.68
CA LEU A 334 -6.03 -23.05 -24.70
C LEU A 334 -5.78 -23.55 -26.13
N HIS A 335 -6.51 -22.97 -27.08
CA HIS A 335 -6.31 -23.24 -28.49
C HIS A 335 -4.96 -22.68 -28.98
N GLU A 336 -4.08 -23.56 -29.49
CA GLU A 336 -2.69 -23.22 -29.81
C GLU A 336 -2.56 -22.05 -30.81
N ASP A 337 -3.31 -22.04 -31.92
CA ASP A 337 -3.21 -20.95 -32.91
C ASP A 337 -3.69 -19.60 -32.35
N ALA A 338 -4.70 -19.62 -31.48
CA ALA A 338 -5.22 -18.41 -30.86
C ALA A 338 -4.20 -17.86 -29.85
N LEU A 339 -3.65 -18.73 -29.01
CA LEU A 339 -2.58 -18.40 -28.08
C LEU A 339 -1.35 -17.87 -28.81
N ARG A 340 -0.97 -18.46 -29.96
CA ARG A 340 0.13 -17.97 -30.78
C ARG A 340 -0.05 -16.53 -31.24
N ARG A 341 -1.28 -16.14 -31.62
CA ARG A 341 -1.60 -14.75 -32.00
C ARG A 341 -1.50 -13.82 -30.79
N PHE A 342 -2.01 -14.27 -29.66
CA PHE A 342 -2.01 -13.51 -28.41
C PHE A 342 -0.60 -13.27 -27.86
N ILE A 343 0.26 -14.30 -27.88
CA ILE A 343 1.66 -14.19 -27.46
C ILE A 343 2.44 -13.16 -28.30
N ARG A 344 2.17 -13.03 -29.60
CA ARG A 344 2.80 -11.96 -30.42
C ARG A 344 2.43 -10.57 -29.93
N TYR A 345 1.19 -10.38 -29.48
CA TYR A 345 0.76 -9.11 -28.93
C TYR A 345 1.36 -8.86 -27.55
N LEU A 346 1.37 -9.85 -26.66
CA LEU A 346 2.06 -9.76 -25.36
C LEU A 346 3.55 -9.47 -25.50
N ALA A 347 4.19 -9.97 -26.57
CA ALA A 347 5.57 -9.65 -26.89
C ALA A 347 5.77 -8.21 -27.38
N ALA A 348 4.83 -7.68 -28.17
CA ALA A 348 4.83 -6.27 -28.57
C ALA A 348 4.64 -5.34 -27.36
N LEU A 349 3.88 -5.77 -26.35
CA LEU A 349 3.73 -5.08 -25.06
C LEU A 349 4.93 -5.27 -24.11
N GLN A 350 5.99 -5.96 -24.56
CA GLN A 350 7.18 -6.25 -23.75
C GLN A 350 6.88 -7.00 -22.45
N LEU A 351 5.87 -7.88 -22.45
CA LEU A 351 5.55 -8.77 -21.32
C LEU A 351 6.19 -10.15 -21.47
N VAL A 352 6.41 -10.58 -22.72
CA VAL A 352 7.01 -11.87 -23.07
C VAL A 352 8.07 -11.66 -24.17
N GLU A 353 9.21 -12.30 -24.06
CA GLU A 353 10.18 -12.41 -25.15
C GLU A 353 9.94 -13.68 -25.95
N VAL A 354 9.94 -13.57 -27.27
CA VAL A 354 9.88 -14.72 -28.18
C VAL A 354 11.24 -14.90 -28.84
N ARG A 355 11.96 -15.96 -28.48
CA ARG A 355 13.28 -16.31 -29.02
C ARG A 355 13.17 -17.59 -29.84
N GLU A 356 13.16 -17.46 -31.17
CA GLU A 356 12.93 -18.55 -32.12
C GLU A 356 11.62 -19.32 -31.87
N ARG A 357 11.68 -20.38 -31.04
CA ARG A 357 10.55 -21.23 -30.64
C ARG A 357 10.28 -21.22 -29.15
N THR A 358 11.08 -20.48 -28.38
CA THR A 358 11.00 -20.41 -26.92
C THR A 358 10.42 -19.09 -26.45
N LEU A 359 9.74 -19.14 -25.32
CA LEU A 359 9.14 -18.02 -24.61
C LEU A 359 9.93 -17.77 -23.34
N ALA A 360 10.19 -16.50 -23.02
CA ALA A 360 10.74 -16.07 -21.75
C ALA A 360 9.95 -14.87 -21.23
N LEU A 361 9.90 -14.68 -19.91
CA LEU A 361 9.29 -13.50 -19.33
C LEU A 361 10.27 -12.32 -19.36
N THR A 362 9.76 -11.13 -19.67
CA THR A 362 10.50 -9.88 -19.38
C THR A 362 10.45 -9.58 -17.89
N ALA A 363 11.08 -8.49 -17.44
CA ALA A 363 10.93 -8.03 -16.06
C ALA A 363 9.45 -7.76 -15.69
N MET A 364 8.66 -7.19 -16.61
CA MET A 364 7.22 -6.96 -16.39
C MET A 364 6.43 -8.27 -16.34
N GLY A 365 6.66 -9.20 -17.28
CA GLY A 365 6.02 -10.51 -17.25
C GLY A 365 6.40 -11.33 -16.01
N THR A 366 7.61 -11.15 -15.51
CA THR A 366 8.14 -11.82 -14.31
C THR A 366 7.41 -11.40 -13.04
N GLU A 367 7.08 -10.10 -12.92
CA GLU A 367 6.25 -9.57 -11.82
C GLU A 367 4.84 -10.14 -11.87
N LEU A 368 4.25 -10.25 -13.07
CA LEU A 368 2.91 -10.78 -13.28
C LEU A 368 2.80 -12.30 -13.11
N ALA A 369 3.94 -13.01 -13.09
CA ALA A 369 3.99 -14.43 -12.77
C ALA A 369 3.92 -14.70 -11.26
N ASP A 370 4.12 -13.68 -10.42
CA ASP A 370 4.02 -13.82 -8.97
C ASP A 370 2.55 -13.70 -8.52
N PRO A 371 1.92 -14.78 -8.03
CA PRO A 371 0.54 -14.71 -7.53
C PRO A 371 0.38 -13.78 -6.32
N ASP A 372 1.47 -13.46 -5.62
CA ASP A 372 1.45 -12.57 -4.46
C ASP A 372 1.67 -11.10 -4.87
N SER A 373 1.90 -10.80 -6.14
CA SER A 373 2.08 -9.43 -6.64
C SER A 373 0.80 -8.59 -6.46
N ASN A 374 0.96 -7.37 -5.94
CA ASN A 374 -0.14 -6.40 -5.85
C ASN A 374 -0.72 -6.07 -7.23
N VAL A 375 0.12 -6.04 -8.27
CA VAL A 375 -0.33 -5.75 -9.64
C VAL A 375 -1.27 -6.84 -10.15
N VAL A 376 -0.98 -8.11 -9.86
CA VAL A 376 -1.85 -9.24 -10.22
C VAL A 376 -3.22 -9.12 -9.55
N ARG A 377 -3.27 -8.65 -8.30
CA ARG A 377 -4.51 -8.44 -7.55
C ARG A 377 -5.38 -7.33 -8.16
N TRP A 378 -4.77 -6.27 -8.69
CA TRP A 378 -5.50 -5.20 -9.39
C TRP A 378 -6.06 -5.64 -10.75
N LEU A 379 -5.50 -6.69 -11.34
CA LEU A 379 -5.83 -7.16 -12.69
C LEU A 379 -6.76 -8.39 -12.70
N SER A 380 -7.05 -8.97 -11.52
CA SER A 380 -7.86 -10.19 -11.36
C SER A 380 -8.88 -10.04 -10.21
N GLY A 381 -9.65 -11.09 -9.93
CA GLY A 381 -10.61 -11.12 -8.82
C GLY A 381 -11.67 -10.01 -8.86
N PRO A 382 -12.10 -9.48 -7.69
CA PRO A 382 -13.08 -8.41 -7.59
C PRO A 382 -12.66 -7.10 -8.27
N ALA A 383 -11.39 -6.69 -8.11
CA ALA A 383 -10.86 -5.46 -8.71
C ALA A 383 -10.97 -5.47 -10.25
N HIS A 384 -10.74 -6.62 -10.87
CA HIS A 384 -10.99 -6.79 -12.30
C HIS A 384 -12.45 -6.51 -12.65
N LEU A 385 -13.40 -7.12 -11.94
CA LEU A 385 -14.82 -6.97 -12.23
C LEU A 385 -15.31 -5.54 -12.05
N GLU A 386 -14.82 -4.87 -11.01
CA GLU A 386 -15.09 -3.45 -10.74
C GLU A 386 -14.60 -2.58 -11.92
N ALA A 387 -13.37 -2.75 -12.38
CA ALA A 387 -12.86 -2.03 -13.55
C ALA A 387 -13.66 -2.36 -14.83
N MET A 388 -14.08 -3.62 -15.00
CA MET A 388 -14.88 -4.05 -16.15
C MET A 388 -16.30 -3.47 -16.16
N ALA A 389 -16.83 -3.03 -15.01
CA ALA A 389 -18.16 -2.41 -14.92
C ALA A 389 -18.26 -1.13 -15.77
N LEU A 390 -17.14 -0.41 -15.95
CA LEU A 390 -17.08 0.80 -16.79
C LEU A 390 -17.42 0.54 -18.26
N MET A 391 -17.28 -0.70 -18.76
CA MET A 391 -17.76 -1.05 -20.11
C MET A 391 -19.26 -0.78 -20.30
N ARG A 392 -20.00 -0.69 -19.20
CA ARG A 392 -21.44 -0.45 -19.18
C ARG A 392 -21.79 0.92 -18.59
N LEU A 393 -20.83 1.84 -18.50
CA LEU A 393 -21.03 3.19 -17.95
C LEU A 393 -22.20 3.94 -18.62
N GLU A 394 -22.41 3.76 -19.92
CA GLU A 394 -23.57 4.34 -20.65
C GLU A 394 -24.92 3.95 -20.04
N HIS A 395 -25.07 2.71 -19.54
CA HIS A 395 -26.27 2.28 -18.86
C HIS A 395 -26.46 3.09 -17.57
N SER A 396 -25.44 3.11 -16.72
CA SER A 396 -25.50 3.79 -15.43
C SER A 396 -25.69 5.30 -15.56
N LEU A 397 -25.08 5.94 -16.56
CA LEU A 397 -25.32 7.37 -16.84
C LEU A 397 -26.75 7.66 -17.32
N ARG A 398 -27.43 6.69 -17.94
CA ARG A 398 -28.83 6.85 -18.39
C ARG A 398 -29.85 6.57 -17.30
N THR A 399 -29.56 5.62 -16.43
CA THR A 399 -30.52 5.14 -15.42
C THR A 399 -30.26 5.70 -14.02
N GLY A 400 -29.02 6.09 -13.72
CA GLY A 400 -28.55 6.35 -12.36
C GLY A 400 -28.32 5.08 -11.53
N GLU A 401 -28.42 3.89 -12.14
CA GLU A 401 -28.36 2.59 -11.45
C GLU A 401 -27.08 1.81 -11.80
N SER A 402 -26.74 0.82 -10.97
CA SER A 402 -25.62 -0.10 -11.24
C SER A 402 -25.82 -0.90 -12.53
N ALA A 403 -24.76 -1.10 -13.29
CA ALA A 403 -24.76 -1.98 -14.44
C ALA A 403 -24.98 -3.45 -14.02
N PRO A 404 -25.83 -4.20 -14.74
CA PRO A 404 -26.01 -5.63 -14.49
C PRO A 404 -24.74 -6.45 -14.76
N GLN A 405 -24.51 -7.46 -13.93
CA GLN A 405 -23.30 -8.29 -13.88
C GLN A 405 -23.54 -9.71 -14.42
N GLY A 406 -22.50 -10.29 -15.03
CA GLY A 406 -22.54 -11.63 -15.62
C GLY A 406 -23.50 -11.79 -16.81
N GLU A 407 -23.56 -12.99 -17.38
CA GLU A 407 -24.40 -13.27 -18.57
C GLU A 407 -25.90 -13.15 -18.30
N ARG A 408 -26.31 -13.35 -17.03
CA ARG A 408 -27.72 -13.26 -16.61
C ARG A 408 -28.16 -11.84 -16.27
N GLY A 409 -27.23 -10.89 -16.19
CA GLY A 409 -27.50 -9.49 -15.87
C GLY A 409 -28.08 -9.30 -14.45
N LEU A 410 -27.33 -9.72 -13.43
CA LEU A 410 -27.74 -9.63 -12.04
C LEU A 410 -27.21 -8.34 -11.37
N PRO A 411 -27.89 -7.80 -10.34
CA PRO A 411 -27.27 -6.83 -9.45
C PRO A 411 -26.01 -7.40 -8.81
N TRP A 412 -25.05 -6.53 -8.44
CA TRP A 412 -23.78 -6.96 -7.86
C TRP A 412 -23.93 -7.85 -6.62
N SER A 413 -24.84 -7.50 -5.71
CA SER A 413 -25.06 -8.27 -4.47
C SER A 413 -25.51 -9.71 -4.74
N GLU A 414 -26.40 -9.91 -5.71
CA GLU A 414 -26.86 -11.24 -6.12
C GLU A 414 -25.78 -12.01 -6.88
N TYR A 415 -25.01 -11.33 -7.74
CA TYR A 415 -23.88 -11.92 -8.43
C TYR A 415 -22.81 -12.42 -7.45
N LEU A 416 -22.45 -11.60 -6.46
CA LEU A 416 -21.49 -11.94 -5.41
C LEU A 416 -21.99 -13.09 -4.53
N GLY A 417 -23.29 -13.10 -4.19
CA GLY A 417 -23.91 -14.18 -3.40
C GLY A 417 -23.92 -15.55 -4.10
N GLN A 418 -23.74 -15.60 -5.43
CA GLN A 418 -23.63 -16.84 -6.19
C GLN A 418 -22.19 -17.38 -6.26
N ASP A 419 -21.20 -16.60 -5.82
CA ASP A 419 -19.79 -16.97 -5.86
C ASP A 419 -19.11 -16.71 -4.49
N PRO A 420 -19.15 -17.71 -3.56
CA PRO A 420 -18.52 -17.58 -2.25
C PRO A 420 -17.01 -17.34 -2.29
N HIS A 421 -16.34 -17.73 -3.38
CA HIS A 421 -14.91 -17.51 -3.54
C HIS A 421 -14.63 -16.04 -3.84
N LEU A 422 -15.37 -15.45 -4.79
CA LEU A 422 -15.29 -14.02 -5.08
C LEU A 422 -15.68 -13.17 -3.86
N ALA A 423 -16.68 -13.58 -3.09
CA ALA A 423 -17.06 -12.93 -1.84
C ALA A 423 -15.92 -12.92 -0.81
N ALA A 424 -15.22 -14.05 -0.66
CA ALA A 424 -14.06 -14.16 0.23
C ALA A 424 -12.87 -13.30 -0.24
N GLU A 425 -12.56 -13.28 -1.55
CA GLU A 425 -11.51 -12.42 -2.10
C GLU A 425 -11.81 -10.93 -1.88
N ARG A 426 -13.08 -10.53 -2.06
CA ARG A 426 -13.51 -9.15 -1.82
C ARG A 426 -13.41 -8.77 -0.35
N PHE A 427 -13.82 -9.65 0.56
CA PHE A 427 -13.66 -9.44 1.99
C PHE A 427 -12.19 -9.23 2.36
N GLU A 428 -11.28 -10.06 1.83
CA GLU A 428 -9.84 -9.91 2.03
C GLU A 428 -9.34 -8.55 1.48
N GLN A 429 -9.72 -8.18 0.26
CA GLN A 429 -9.32 -6.92 -0.37
C GLN A 429 -9.76 -5.70 0.47
N LYS A 430 -10.98 -5.72 1.03
CA LYS A 430 -11.47 -4.64 1.89
C LYS A 430 -10.75 -4.57 3.23
N ASN A 431 -10.36 -5.70 3.82
CA ASN A 431 -9.53 -5.71 5.03
C ASN A 431 -8.11 -5.17 4.76
N VAL A 432 -7.51 -5.54 3.63
CA VAL A 432 -6.23 -4.98 3.20
C VAL A 432 -6.33 -3.46 3.04
N SER A 433 -7.41 -2.98 2.39
CA SER A 433 -7.65 -1.53 2.23
C SER A 433 -7.81 -0.83 3.59
N ALA A 434 -8.59 -1.42 4.51
CA ALA A 434 -8.79 -0.88 5.85
C ALA A 434 -7.48 -0.78 6.65
N GLY A 435 -6.53 -1.69 6.44
CA GLY A 435 -5.21 -1.65 7.06
C GLY A 435 -4.43 -0.36 6.78
N TRP A 436 -4.75 0.37 5.71
CA TRP A 436 -4.10 1.63 5.35
C TRP A 436 -4.60 2.84 6.14
N THR A 437 -5.75 2.75 6.81
CA THR A 437 -6.39 3.90 7.48
C THR A 437 -6.82 3.60 8.92
N ALA A 438 -7.04 2.33 9.26
CA ALA A 438 -7.41 1.91 10.61
C ALA A 438 -6.46 2.38 11.71
N PRO A 439 -5.11 2.31 11.59
CA PRO A 439 -4.19 2.82 12.61
C PRO A 439 -4.38 4.30 12.93
N SER A 440 -4.50 5.13 11.90
CA SER A 440 -4.70 6.58 12.03
C SER A 440 -6.09 6.91 12.58
N ALA A 441 -7.14 6.26 12.04
CA ALA A 441 -8.51 6.43 12.51
C ALA A 441 -8.71 6.00 13.97
N ALA A 442 -8.15 4.86 14.39
CA ALA A 442 -8.24 4.40 15.77
C ALA A 442 -7.48 5.30 16.75
N LYS A 443 -6.34 5.86 16.33
CA LYS A 443 -5.60 6.87 17.12
C LYS A 443 -6.45 8.12 17.33
N GLU A 444 -7.11 8.60 16.27
CA GLU A 444 -8.00 9.75 16.36
C GLU A 444 -9.26 9.44 17.20
N LEU A 445 -9.85 8.25 17.05
CA LEU A 445 -11.01 7.81 17.83
C LEU A 445 -10.71 7.70 19.33
N GLN A 446 -9.48 7.34 19.71
CA GLN A 446 -9.09 7.14 21.11
C GLN A 446 -9.34 8.37 22.00
N GLN A 447 -9.31 9.59 21.43
CA GLN A 447 -9.60 10.81 22.22
C GLN A 447 -11.09 10.96 22.56
N TYR A 448 -11.98 10.25 21.86
CA TYR A 448 -13.43 10.31 22.06
C TYR A 448 -13.96 9.08 22.78
N LEU A 449 -13.37 7.90 22.55
CA LEU A 449 -13.83 6.64 23.15
C LEU A 449 -13.45 6.56 24.63
N ASP A 450 -14.44 6.34 25.48
CA ASP A 450 -14.19 5.98 26.88
C ASP A 450 -13.62 4.56 26.97
N ASP A 451 -12.90 4.27 28.05
CA ASP A 451 -12.23 2.97 28.20
C ASP A 451 -13.22 1.79 28.23
N THR A 452 -14.48 2.00 28.64
CA THR A 452 -15.56 0.99 28.63
C THR A 452 -16.51 1.14 27.43
N ALA A 453 -16.07 1.74 26.33
CA ALA A 453 -16.90 1.97 25.15
C ALA A 453 -17.42 0.65 24.56
N ARG A 454 -18.69 0.66 24.13
CA ARG A 454 -19.31 -0.42 23.34
C ARG A 454 -19.48 0.09 21.93
N VAL A 455 -18.54 -0.28 21.06
CA VAL A 455 -18.38 0.29 19.72
C VAL A 455 -19.06 -0.61 18.70
N LEU A 456 -20.13 -0.12 18.08
CA LEU A 456 -20.78 -0.77 16.96
C LEU A 456 -20.14 -0.30 15.66
N ILE A 457 -19.55 -1.21 14.89
CA ILE A 457 -18.87 -0.91 13.63
C ILE A 457 -19.69 -1.51 12.48
N ILE A 458 -20.14 -0.66 11.56
CA ILE A 458 -20.98 -1.04 10.42
C ILE A 458 -20.24 -0.72 9.13
N GLY A 459 -19.96 -1.74 8.33
CA GLY A 459 -19.30 -1.59 7.03
C GLY A 459 -18.13 -2.56 6.81
N GLN A 460 -17.59 -2.52 5.59
CA GLN A 460 -16.50 -3.41 5.18
C GLN A 460 -15.18 -3.03 5.84
N GLY A 461 -14.31 -4.01 6.09
CA GLY A 461 -13.05 -3.77 6.80
C GLY A 461 -13.21 -3.62 8.32
N GLY A 462 -14.44 -3.74 8.86
CA GLY A 462 -14.74 -3.50 10.27
C GLY A 462 -13.89 -4.31 11.25
N ALA A 463 -13.45 -5.52 10.89
CA ALA A 463 -12.55 -6.34 11.70
C ALA A 463 -11.20 -5.66 11.97
N VAL A 464 -10.65 -4.96 10.98
CA VAL A 464 -9.35 -4.31 11.08
C VAL A 464 -9.44 -3.06 11.96
N TYR A 465 -10.51 -2.27 11.81
CA TYR A 465 -10.78 -1.15 12.71
C TYR A 465 -11.04 -1.60 14.15
N ALA A 466 -11.83 -2.67 14.33
CA ALA A 466 -12.10 -3.24 15.65
C ALA A 466 -10.81 -3.67 16.34
N ASP A 467 -9.93 -4.41 15.65
CA ASP A 467 -8.65 -4.86 16.21
C ASP A 467 -7.76 -3.69 16.63
N GLU A 468 -7.69 -2.63 15.83
CA GLU A 468 -6.88 -1.45 16.13
C GLU A 468 -7.42 -0.64 17.33
N ILE A 469 -8.75 -0.51 17.44
CA ILE A 469 -9.44 0.13 18.56
C ILE A 469 -9.22 -0.67 19.84
N LEU A 470 -9.44 -1.99 19.80
CA LEU A 470 -9.30 -2.89 20.96
C LEU A 470 -7.86 -2.97 21.47
N ARG A 471 -6.85 -2.77 20.61
CA ARG A 471 -5.44 -2.66 21.02
C ARG A 471 -5.12 -1.36 21.76
N ARG A 472 -5.90 -0.29 21.54
CA ARG A 472 -5.71 1.04 22.17
C ARG A 472 -6.60 1.31 23.37
N CYS A 473 -7.76 0.67 23.42
CA CYS A 473 -8.77 0.85 24.46
C CYS A 473 -8.91 -0.50 25.20
N GLU A 474 -8.38 -0.55 26.42
CA GLU A 474 -8.13 -1.81 27.14
C GLU A 474 -9.44 -2.52 27.51
N HIS A 475 -10.48 -1.75 27.84
CA HIS A 475 -11.76 -2.30 28.31
C HIS A 475 -12.92 -2.11 27.32
N ALA A 476 -12.64 -1.65 26.10
CA ALA A 476 -13.67 -1.48 25.07
C ALA A 476 -14.13 -2.84 24.54
N GLU A 477 -15.39 -2.89 24.11
CA GLU A 477 -15.99 -4.01 23.39
C GLU A 477 -16.42 -3.56 21.99
N CYS A 478 -16.24 -4.43 20.99
CA CYS A 478 -16.64 -4.16 19.61
C CYS A 478 -17.71 -5.14 19.14
N ARG A 479 -18.69 -4.63 18.40
CA ARG A 479 -19.66 -5.42 17.64
C ARG A 479 -19.58 -5.02 16.18
N ILE A 480 -19.40 -5.99 15.28
CA ILE A 480 -19.23 -5.73 13.85
C ILE A 480 -20.46 -6.20 13.07
N ILE A 481 -20.92 -5.37 12.14
CA ILE A 481 -21.94 -5.73 11.13
C ILE A 481 -21.32 -5.56 9.74
N THR A 482 -21.24 -6.66 8.99
CA THR A 482 -20.67 -6.70 7.64
C THR A 482 -21.35 -7.78 6.80
N ASP A 483 -21.13 -7.76 5.49
CA ASP A 483 -21.57 -8.76 4.50
C ASP A 483 -20.77 -10.08 4.51
N ALA A 484 -19.97 -10.35 5.54
CA ALA A 484 -19.11 -11.53 5.65
C ALA A 484 -19.51 -12.41 6.84
N SER A 485 -19.18 -13.70 6.78
CA SER A 485 -19.49 -14.64 7.84
C SER A 485 -18.76 -14.30 9.15
N SER A 486 -19.42 -14.55 10.29
CA SER A 486 -18.84 -14.30 11.62
C SER A 486 -17.48 -14.97 11.81
N GLU A 487 -17.32 -16.18 11.27
CA GLU A 487 -16.06 -16.91 11.33
C GLU A 487 -14.94 -16.19 10.57
N ALA A 488 -15.21 -15.69 9.37
CA ALA A 488 -14.23 -14.93 8.59
C ALA A 488 -13.83 -13.62 9.27
N VAL A 489 -14.82 -12.89 9.83
CA VAL A 489 -14.59 -11.63 10.56
C VAL A 489 -13.71 -11.84 11.79
N LEU A 490 -14.06 -12.79 12.66
CA LEU A 490 -13.33 -12.99 13.92
C LEU A 490 -11.91 -13.55 13.71
N ARG A 491 -11.64 -14.24 12.60
CA ARG A 491 -10.28 -14.70 12.25
C ARG A 491 -9.31 -13.54 12.00
N GLU A 492 -9.79 -12.38 11.56
CA GLU A 492 -8.96 -11.21 11.26
C GLU A 492 -8.51 -10.42 12.50
N ILE A 493 -9.16 -10.69 13.64
CA ILE A 493 -8.91 -10.05 14.93
C ILE A 493 -7.87 -10.88 15.69
N ALA A 494 -6.88 -10.19 16.29
CA ALA A 494 -5.84 -10.83 17.07
C ALA A 494 -6.45 -11.60 18.27
N GLY A 495 -5.81 -12.71 18.66
CA GLY A 495 -6.33 -13.59 19.72
C GLY A 495 -6.66 -12.85 21.03
N ALA A 496 -5.82 -11.91 21.44
CA ALA A 496 -6.02 -11.11 22.66
C ALA A 496 -7.21 -10.14 22.58
N SER A 497 -7.58 -9.69 21.38
CA SER A 497 -8.70 -8.77 21.15
C SER A 497 -10.02 -9.52 20.89
N ARG A 498 -9.94 -10.79 20.44
CA ARG A 498 -11.10 -11.56 19.95
C ARG A 498 -12.18 -11.81 21.01
N GLU A 499 -11.81 -11.95 22.28
CA GLU A 499 -12.78 -12.16 23.37
C GLU A 499 -13.68 -10.94 23.61
N ARG A 500 -13.25 -9.76 23.19
CA ARG A 500 -13.98 -8.48 23.31
C ARG A 500 -14.64 -8.06 22.00
N CYS A 501 -14.71 -8.96 21.01
CA CYS A 501 -15.34 -8.67 19.74
C CYS A 501 -16.38 -9.72 19.38
N GLU A 502 -17.56 -9.26 18.99
CA GLU A 502 -18.62 -10.10 18.45
C GLU A 502 -19.14 -9.57 17.11
N THR A 503 -19.99 -10.34 16.45
CA THR A 503 -20.62 -9.97 15.18
C THR A 503 -22.14 -10.01 15.31
N SER A 504 -22.84 -9.12 14.62
CA SER A 504 -24.31 -9.09 14.53
C SER A 504 -24.77 -9.07 13.07
N GLY A 505 -25.99 -9.52 12.80
CA GLY A 505 -26.58 -9.52 11.45
C GLY A 505 -26.20 -10.68 10.53
N GLY A 506 -25.07 -11.38 10.72
CA GLY A 506 -24.67 -12.54 9.89
C GLY A 506 -24.56 -12.21 8.39
N GLU A 507 -24.70 -13.21 7.50
CA GLU A 507 -24.65 -13.04 6.02
C GLU A 507 -25.82 -12.19 5.44
N SER A 508 -26.64 -11.55 6.28
CA SER A 508 -27.84 -10.79 5.90
C SER A 508 -27.55 -9.35 5.42
N GLY A 509 -26.28 -9.00 5.21
CA GLY A 509 -25.84 -7.66 4.80
C GLY A 509 -25.70 -6.67 5.98
N PHE A 510 -25.59 -5.38 5.65
CA PHE A 510 -25.28 -4.31 6.59
C PHE A 510 -26.49 -3.77 7.37
N ASN A 511 -27.33 -4.64 7.92
CA ASN A 511 -28.62 -4.24 8.49
C ASN A 511 -28.58 -4.20 10.04
N PRO A 512 -28.26 -3.04 10.67
CA PRO A 512 -28.29 -2.92 12.12
C PRO A 512 -29.72 -3.00 12.67
N THR A 513 -29.86 -3.69 13.80
CA THR A 513 -31.13 -3.79 14.53
C THR A 513 -31.21 -2.74 15.63
N GLU A 514 -32.42 -2.48 16.14
CA GLU A 514 -32.60 -1.62 17.33
C GLU A 514 -31.85 -2.15 18.56
N ALA A 515 -31.65 -3.47 18.66
CA ALA A 515 -30.87 -4.07 19.74
C ALA A 515 -29.36 -3.76 19.60
N ASP A 516 -28.85 -3.60 18.38
CA ASP A 516 -27.48 -3.19 18.13
C ASP A 516 -27.27 -1.72 18.54
N TYR A 517 -28.18 -0.84 18.11
CA TYR A 517 -28.16 0.57 18.53
C TYR A 517 -28.37 0.75 20.04
N ALA A 518 -29.17 -0.10 20.70
CA ALA A 518 -29.37 -0.05 22.15
C ALA A 518 -28.15 -0.54 22.95
N TRP A 519 -27.36 -1.46 22.37
CA TRP A 519 -26.11 -1.96 22.95
C TRP A 519 -24.98 -0.92 22.82
N ALA A 520 -24.88 -0.22 21.71
CA ALA A 520 -23.77 0.71 21.44
C ALA A 520 -23.76 1.95 22.36
N THR A 521 -22.58 2.39 22.77
CA THR A 521 -22.30 3.78 23.20
C THR A 521 -21.83 4.63 22.03
N ASP A 522 -21.13 4.00 21.09
CA ASP A 522 -20.45 4.61 19.95
C ASP A 522 -20.77 3.81 18.69
N VAL A 523 -21.13 4.50 17.61
CA VAL A 523 -21.46 3.87 16.32
C VAL A 523 -20.54 4.40 15.23
N ILE A 524 -19.75 3.53 14.61
CA ILE A 524 -18.84 3.87 13.51
C ILE A 524 -19.42 3.32 12.22
N PHE A 525 -19.72 4.21 11.28
CA PHE A 525 -20.08 3.87 9.92
C PHE A 525 -18.84 3.96 9.01
N ILE A 526 -18.44 2.84 8.43
CA ILE A 526 -17.37 2.79 7.43
C ILE A 526 -18.03 2.88 6.05
N ASP A 527 -17.80 4.00 5.38
CA ASP A 527 -18.31 4.31 4.04
C ASP A 527 -19.83 4.07 3.90
N PRO A 528 -20.67 4.82 4.65
CA PRO A 528 -22.11 4.57 4.68
C PRO A 528 -22.79 4.77 3.31
N TRP A 529 -22.20 5.58 2.40
CA TRP A 529 -22.72 5.73 1.03
C TRP A 529 -22.53 4.47 0.20
N SER A 530 -21.40 3.77 0.34
CA SER A 530 -21.21 2.46 -0.28
C SER A 530 -22.11 1.39 0.33
N VAL A 531 -22.41 1.49 1.64
CA VAL A 531 -23.14 0.48 2.39
C VAL A 531 -24.66 0.59 2.22
N PHE A 532 -25.23 1.77 2.41
CA PHE A 532 -26.67 2.00 2.43
C PHE A 532 -27.21 2.68 1.17
N GLY A 533 -26.33 3.32 0.40
CA GLY A 533 -26.73 4.22 -0.67
C GLY A 533 -27.22 5.57 -0.16
N SER A 534 -27.13 6.59 -1.02
CA SER A 534 -27.32 8.00 -0.65
C SER A 534 -28.66 8.31 0.03
N GLU A 535 -29.74 7.62 -0.35
CA GLU A 535 -31.08 7.88 0.17
C GLU A 535 -31.29 7.39 1.62
N ALA A 536 -30.51 6.39 2.06
CA ALA A 536 -30.69 5.75 3.36
C ALA A 536 -29.68 6.24 4.42
N VAL A 537 -28.55 6.85 4.01
CA VAL A 537 -27.50 7.31 4.94
C VAL A 537 -28.07 8.20 6.04
N ALA A 538 -28.86 9.23 5.69
CA ALA A 538 -29.42 10.15 6.69
C ALA A 538 -30.31 9.43 7.72
N ALA A 539 -31.12 8.46 7.29
CA ALA A 539 -31.96 7.69 8.20
C ALA A 539 -31.11 6.86 9.18
N GLU A 540 -30.05 6.23 8.70
CA GLU A 540 -29.13 5.44 9.53
C GLU A 540 -28.36 6.29 10.54
N LEU A 541 -27.83 7.44 10.11
CA LEU A 541 -27.17 8.40 11.00
C LEU A 541 -28.15 8.88 12.08
N GLY A 542 -29.40 9.17 11.70
CA GLY A 542 -30.45 9.60 12.63
C GLY A 542 -30.79 8.54 13.67
N ARG A 543 -30.73 7.24 13.33
CA ARG A 543 -30.90 6.15 14.30
C ARG A 543 -29.72 6.00 15.25
N ALA A 544 -28.50 6.19 14.75
CA ALA A 544 -27.30 6.10 15.57
C ALA A 544 -27.24 7.22 16.62
N VAL A 545 -27.49 8.46 16.19
CA VAL A 545 -27.49 9.65 17.03
C VAL A 545 -28.79 9.78 17.85
N GLY A 546 -29.91 9.30 17.31
CA GLY A 546 -31.24 9.39 17.93
C GLY A 546 -31.51 8.31 18.99
N GLY A 547 -31.92 8.74 20.18
CA GLY A 547 -32.33 7.85 21.27
C GLY A 547 -32.27 8.55 22.63
N ASP A 548 -32.77 7.88 23.67
CA ASP A 548 -32.78 8.40 25.06
C ASP A 548 -31.37 8.40 25.72
N LYS A 549 -30.35 7.92 24.99
CA LYS A 549 -28.95 7.85 25.42
C LYS A 549 -28.11 8.75 24.52
N SER A 550 -27.22 9.54 25.10
CA SER A 550 -26.24 10.38 24.41
C SER A 550 -25.17 9.53 23.69
N ARG A 551 -25.56 8.83 22.62
CA ARG A 551 -24.63 8.07 21.78
C ARG A 551 -23.85 9.01 20.87
N ARG A 552 -22.60 8.68 20.60
CA ARG A 552 -21.80 9.36 19.57
C ARG A 552 -21.78 8.52 18.30
N ALA A 553 -21.83 9.18 17.16
CA ALA A 553 -21.70 8.52 15.87
C ALA A 553 -20.48 9.06 15.12
N TYR A 554 -19.90 8.22 14.28
CA TYR A 554 -18.72 8.55 13.51
C TYR A 554 -18.92 8.10 12.08
N ILE A 555 -18.50 8.92 11.12
CA ILE A 555 -18.44 8.55 9.71
C ILE A 555 -16.97 8.45 9.33
N LEU A 556 -16.57 7.31 8.80
CA LEU A 556 -15.27 7.14 8.19
C LEU A 556 -15.46 6.87 6.70
N THR A 557 -15.21 7.88 5.86
CA THR A 557 -15.44 7.81 4.42
C THR A 557 -14.41 8.62 3.66
N GLU A 558 -14.24 8.31 2.38
CA GLU A 558 -13.56 9.20 1.44
C GLU A 558 -14.47 10.38 1.11
N VAL A 559 -13.86 11.54 0.84
CA VAL A 559 -14.58 12.77 0.46
C VAL A 559 -14.08 13.23 -0.90
N LEU A 560 -14.98 13.26 -1.88
CA LEU A 560 -14.67 13.65 -3.24
C LEU A 560 -14.63 15.18 -3.38
N GLU A 561 -13.55 15.71 -3.96
CA GLU A 561 -13.46 17.12 -4.33
C GLU A 561 -14.34 17.42 -5.56
N GLU A 562 -15.22 18.43 -5.48
CA GLU A 562 -16.11 18.76 -6.60
C GLU A 562 -15.39 19.22 -7.87
N ALA A 563 -14.23 19.86 -7.70
CA ALA A 563 -13.41 20.32 -8.81
C ALA A 563 -11.94 20.38 -8.41
N GLY A 564 -11.05 20.01 -9.35
CA GLY A 564 -9.60 20.08 -9.16
C GLY A 564 -8.99 18.87 -8.46
N GLY A 565 -9.79 17.83 -8.18
CA GLY A 565 -9.32 16.58 -7.59
C GLY A 565 -8.48 15.73 -8.53
N ASP A 566 -7.90 14.66 -7.98
CA ASP A 566 -7.12 13.69 -8.74
C ASP A 566 -8.02 12.84 -9.66
N GLU A 567 -7.52 12.52 -10.86
CA GLU A 567 -8.24 11.73 -11.86
C GLU A 567 -8.69 10.36 -11.31
N HIS A 568 -7.89 9.71 -10.47
CA HIS A 568 -8.22 8.40 -9.92
C HIS A 568 -9.42 8.45 -8.97
N SER A 569 -9.60 9.56 -8.23
CA SER A 569 -10.76 9.73 -7.34
C SER A 569 -12.07 9.83 -8.13
N TYR A 570 -12.04 10.51 -9.28
CA TYR A 570 -13.19 10.59 -10.18
C TYR A 570 -13.45 9.25 -10.89
N GLU A 571 -12.40 8.52 -11.27
CA GLU A 571 -12.53 7.17 -11.82
C GLU A 571 -13.19 6.21 -10.81
N GLU A 572 -12.76 6.25 -9.54
CA GLU A 572 -13.36 5.43 -8.48
C GLU A 572 -14.86 5.71 -8.31
N ASP A 573 -15.27 6.98 -8.32
CA ASP A 573 -16.69 7.33 -8.21
C ASP A 573 -17.52 6.76 -9.38
N LEU A 574 -16.99 6.82 -10.61
CA LEU A 574 -17.64 6.23 -11.79
C LEU A 574 -17.68 4.69 -11.73
N VAL A 575 -16.67 4.06 -11.15
CA VAL A 575 -16.67 2.62 -10.87
C VAL A 575 -17.77 2.29 -9.85
N ARG A 576 -17.91 3.07 -8.77
CA ARG A 576 -18.95 2.85 -7.75
C ARG A 576 -20.35 3.03 -8.30
N LEU A 577 -20.56 4.04 -9.15
CA LEU A 577 -21.81 4.22 -9.87
C LEU A 577 -22.09 3.01 -10.75
N SER A 578 -21.11 2.60 -11.57
CA SER A 578 -21.28 1.52 -12.54
C SER A 578 -21.46 0.15 -11.89
N MET A 579 -20.78 -0.12 -10.78
CA MET A 579 -20.77 -1.44 -10.16
C MET A 579 -21.83 -1.60 -9.07
N PHE A 580 -22.02 -0.57 -8.24
CA PHE A 580 -22.84 -0.64 -7.02
C PHE A 580 -24.04 0.30 -7.05
N GLY A 581 -24.09 1.27 -7.98
CA GLY A 581 -25.13 2.31 -7.98
C GLY A 581 -24.97 3.25 -6.79
N THR A 582 -23.75 3.40 -6.28
CA THR A 582 -23.40 4.26 -5.15
C THR A 582 -22.42 5.33 -5.60
N LYS A 583 -21.98 6.19 -4.66
CA LYS A 583 -21.02 7.27 -4.92
C LYS A 583 -19.97 7.37 -3.83
N VAL A 584 -18.88 8.06 -4.14
CA VAL A 584 -18.03 8.72 -3.14
C VAL A 584 -18.71 10.04 -2.79
N PRO A 585 -19.01 10.32 -1.50
CA PRO A 585 -19.71 11.55 -1.13
C PRO A 585 -18.83 12.79 -1.30
N THR A 586 -19.42 13.91 -1.69
CA THR A 586 -18.77 15.22 -1.56
C THR A 586 -18.94 15.78 -0.14
N GLN A 587 -18.25 16.87 0.19
CA GLN A 587 -18.47 17.58 1.46
C GLN A 587 -19.93 18.05 1.63
N ASP A 588 -20.57 18.43 0.53
CA ASP A 588 -21.98 18.83 0.50
C ASP A 588 -22.91 17.63 0.77
N ASP A 589 -22.60 16.46 0.24
CA ASP A 589 -23.34 15.22 0.54
C ASP A 589 -23.25 14.85 2.03
N VAL A 590 -22.06 14.95 2.62
CA VAL A 590 -21.86 14.70 4.07
C VAL A 590 -22.66 15.72 4.90
N SER A 591 -22.61 16.99 4.51
CA SER A 591 -23.33 18.08 5.19
C SER A 591 -24.84 17.92 5.08
N ALA A 592 -25.36 17.51 3.92
CA ALA A 592 -26.77 17.25 3.71
C ALA A 592 -27.26 16.05 4.53
N ALA A 593 -26.52 14.92 4.50
CA ALA A 593 -26.90 13.72 5.25
C ALA A 593 -26.88 13.95 6.78
N THR A 594 -25.96 14.76 7.28
CA THR A 594 -25.89 15.11 8.71
C THR A 594 -27.01 16.09 9.11
N ALA A 595 -27.31 17.08 8.28
CA ALA A 595 -28.45 17.99 8.51
C ALA A 595 -29.80 17.24 8.54
N ASP A 596 -30.05 16.36 7.57
CA ASP A 596 -31.30 15.59 7.50
C ASP A 596 -31.46 14.58 8.64
N SER A 597 -30.34 14.16 9.26
CA SER A 597 -30.33 13.27 10.41
C SER A 597 -30.39 13.97 11.77
N ARG A 598 -30.44 15.32 11.80
CA ARG A 598 -30.34 16.15 13.02
C ARG A 598 -29.07 15.87 13.82
N ALA A 599 -27.98 15.60 13.11
CA ALA A 599 -26.66 15.42 13.66
C ALA A 599 -25.79 16.64 13.29
N LEU A 600 -24.91 17.05 14.21
CA LEU A 600 -23.93 18.09 13.96
C LEU A 600 -22.54 17.49 13.85
N ILE A 601 -21.78 17.88 12.83
CA ILE A 601 -20.37 17.54 12.71
C ILE A 601 -19.59 18.40 13.71
N SER A 602 -19.06 17.78 14.76
CA SER A 602 -18.23 18.45 15.78
C SER A 602 -16.75 18.48 15.41
N SER A 603 -16.29 17.50 14.64
CA SER A 603 -14.92 17.41 14.14
C SER A 603 -14.87 16.68 12.79
N ALA A 604 -13.90 17.03 11.96
CA ALA A 604 -13.58 16.37 10.70
C ALA A 604 -12.05 16.30 10.56
N THR A 605 -11.50 15.09 10.69
CA THR A 605 -10.04 14.87 10.67
C THR A 605 -9.65 13.95 9.51
N ALA A 606 -8.70 14.37 8.69
CA ALA A 606 -8.12 13.51 7.67
C ALA A 606 -7.30 12.39 8.32
N VAL A 607 -7.60 11.13 7.97
CA VAL A 607 -6.90 9.94 8.49
C VAL A 607 -6.00 9.27 7.45
N GLY A 608 -5.89 9.87 6.27
CA GLY A 608 -5.00 9.46 5.17
C GLY A 608 -5.72 8.70 4.05
N TRP A 609 -5.07 8.62 2.88
CA TRP A 609 -5.61 7.96 1.69
C TRP A 609 -7.00 8.47 1.27
N GLY A 610 -7.22 9.79 1.39
CA GLY A 610 -8.47 10.45 1.00
C GLY A 610 -9.61 10.29 2.00
N LYS A 611 -9.40 9.56 3.10
CA LYS A 611 -10.44 9.32 4.12
C LYS A 611 -10.43 10.36 5.22
N HIS A 612 -11.64 10.72 5.66
CA HIS A 612 -11.90 11.56 6.82
C HIS A 612 -12.70 10.79 7.86
N LEU A 613 -12.36 11.04 9.11
CA LEU A 613 -13.18 10.71 10.26
C LEU A 613 -14.00 11.95 10.65
N PHE A 614 -15.30 11.87 10.51
CA PHE A 614 -16.25 12.86 11.01
C PHE A 614 -16.82 12.39 12.35
N VAL A 615 -16.82 13.28 13.34
CA VAL A 615 -17.43 13.04 14.65
C VAL A 615 -18.79 13.74 14.67
N LEU A 616 -19.83 12.99 15.00
CA LEU A 616 -21.20 13.47 15.01
C LEU A 616 -21.76 13.55 16.44
N GLU A 617 -22.43 14.65 16.74
CA GLU A 617 -23.17 14.87 17.97
C GLU A 617 -24.66 15.09 17.68
N ALA A 618 -25.51 14.77 18.65
CA ALA A 618 -26.94 15.07 18.56
C ALA A 618 -27.16 16.58 18.60
N GLU A 619 -27.97 17.11 17.67
CA GLU A 619 -28.42 18.49 17.75
C GLU A 619 -29.26 18.67 19.03
N ALA A 620 -28.88 19.64 19.87
CA ALA A 620 -29.61 19.91 21.11
C ALA A 620 -31.04 20.32 20.77
N ASN A 621 -32.04 19.67 21.40
CA ASN A 621 -33.44 20.08 21.26
C ASN A 621 -33.60 21.53 21.76
N SER A 622 -33.75 22.47 20.82
CA SER A 622 -34.06 23.88 21.08
C SER A 622 -35.46 24.10 21.61
#